data_AF-A0A954T9W0-F1
#
_entry.id   AF-A0A954T9W0-F1
#
_cell.length_a   1.000
_cell.length_b   1.000
_cell.length_c   1.000
_cell.angle_alpha   90.00
_cell.angle_beta   90.00
_cell.angle_gamma   90.00
#
_symmetry.space_group_name_H-M   'P 1'
#
loop_
_entity.id
_entity.type
_entity.pdbx_description
1 polymer ?
#
loop_
_entity_poly.entity_id
_entity_poly.type
_entity_poly.pdbx_seq_one_letter_code
_entity_poly.pdbx_strand_id
1 'polypeptide(L)'
;MIDAIGYLRSVAVVEAGRAGLPVEVDFSRQSEAVYVRVKRDSFWYGLRIASHEPHHVCSADCEQFLVPQEVASVTELAAAESRLKQAVVAGGQVVAGGGEVAAALLEEVRRQRDRQRQSGESGTLWQWEEQKLAWRLIRVEGREPLPADHQVHAGNRPNAPPEIRLTPSEQCAIRHRLNFRAAWAREEQLAWSTAVRVASADEGGPNA
;
A
#
# COMPACT_ATOMS: atom_id res chain seq x y z
N MET A 1 -4.33 26.52 20.21
CA MET A 1 -3.47 25.81 19.24
C MET A 1 -4.34 24.91 18.40
N ILE A 2 -4.12 24.89 17.09
CA ILE A 2 -4.90 24.11 16.13
C ILE A 2 -3.99 23.02 15.56
N ASP A 3 -4.42 21.75 15.63
CA ASP A 3 -3.75 20.63 14.95
C ASP A 3 -3.90 20.79 13.42
N ALA A 4 -2.82 21.22 12.77
CA ALA A 4 -2.85 21.53 11.34
C ALA A 4 -2.98 20.28 10.47
N ILE A 5 -2.35 19.17 10.88
CA ILE A 5 -2.42 17.89 10.15
C ILE A 5 -3.85 17.35 10.23
N GLY A 6 -4.44 17.33 11.42
CA GLY A 6 -5.83 16.92 11.65
C GLY A 6 -6.83 17.81 10.90
N TYR A 7 -6.59 19.12 10.87
CA TYR A 7 -7.40 20.07 10.10
C TYR A 7 -7.33 19.77 8.59
N LEU A 8 -6.14 19.72 8.00
CA LEU A 8 -5.97 19.48 6.56
C LEU A 8 -6.45 18.09 6.12
N ARG A 9 -6.29 17.05 6.96
CA ARG A 9 -6.93 15.75 6.73
C ARG A 9 -8.44 15.91 6.56
N SER A 10 -9.08 16.66 7.46
CA SER A 10 -10.53 16.87 7.43
C SER A 10 -10.96 17.63 6.17
N VAL A 11 -10.18 18.63 5.75
CA VAL A 11 -10.39 19.32 4.47
C VAL A 11 -10.32 18.33 3.30
N ALA A 12 -9.30 17.48 3.22
CA ALA A 12 -9.15 16.54 2.12
C ALA A 12 -10.33 15.56 2.03
N VAL A 13 -10.79 15.03 3.16
CA VAL A 13 -11.95 14.11 3.21
C VAL A 13 -13.24 14.83 2.79
N VAL A 14 -13.48 16.05 3.29
CA VAL A 14 -14.67 16.83 2.92
C VAL A 14 -14.65 17.18 1.43
N GLU A 15 -13.51 17.58 0.89
CA GLU A 15 -13.38 17.94 -0.52
C GLU A 15 -13.56 16.72 -1.43
N ALA A 16 -12.98 15.56 -1.07
CA ALA A 16 -13.20 14.31 -1.79
C ALA A 16 -14.69 13.91 -1.77
N GLY A 17 -15.36 14.05 -0.63
CA GLY A 17 -16.79 13.79 -0.49
C GLY A 17 -17.64 14.72 -1.37
N ARG A 18 -17.32 16.02 -1.44
CA ARG A 18 -17.98 16.99 -2.32
C ARG A 18 -17.81 16.65 -3.80
N ALA A 19 -16.64 16.16 -4.18
CA ALA A 19 -16.33 15.72 -5.53
C ALA A 19 -16.88 14.32 -5.86
N GLY A 20 -17.52 13.62 -4.91
CA GLY A 20 -18.02 12.26 -5.10
C GLY A 20 -16.92 11.20 -5.27
N LEU A 21 -15.72 11.46 -4.74
CA LEU A 21 -14.55 10.61 -4.90
C LEU A 21 -14.37 9.67 -3.71
N PRO A 22 -14.17 8.36 -3.91
CA PRO A 22 -13.82 7.45 -2.83
C PRO A 22 -12.50 7.85 -2.17
N VAL A 23 -12.44 7.74 -0.84
CA VAL A 23 -11.27 8.14 -0.06
C VAL A 23 -10.87 7.06 0.95
N GLU A 24 -9.57 6.83 1.07
CA GLU A 24 -8.95 6.04 2.14
C GLU A 24 -8.03 6.93 2.96
N VAL A 25 -7.99 6.73 4.27
CA VAL A 25 -7.14 7.49 5.18
C VAL A 25 -6.37 6.54 6.08
N ASP A 26 -5.04 6.63 6.04
CA ASP A 26 -4.15 5.89 6.93
C ASP A 26 -3.38 6.87 7.83
N PHE A 27 -3.17 6.46 9.07
CA PHE A 27 -2.32 7.19 10.01
C PHE A 27 -1.08 6.37 10.36
N SER A 28 0.09 6.98 10.19
CA SER A 28 1.35 6.40 10.61
C SER A 28 1.84 7.11 11.87
N ARG A 29 1.76 6.41 13.01
CA ARG A 29 2.35 6.87 14.28
C ARG A 29 3.86 7.05 14.20
N GLN A 30 4.53 6.24 13.38
CA GLN A 30 5.99 6.24 13.28
C GLN A 30 6.52 7.43 12.49
N SER A 31 5.74 7.93 11.53
CA SER A 31 6.14 9.02 10.65
C SER A 31 5.29 10.27 10.87
N GLU A 32 4.58 10.34 12.00
CA GLU A 32 3.66 11.41 12.42
C GLU A 32 2.92 12.07 11.24
N ALA A 33 2.39 11.21 10.35
CA ALA A 33 1.84 11.63 9.07
C ALA A 33 0.50 10.99 8.82
N VAL A 34 -0.34 11.75 8.13
CA VAL A 34 -1.60 11.27 7.57
C VAL A 34 -1.42 11.07 6.08
N TYR A 35 -1.80 9.88 5.61
CA TYR A 35 -1.85 9.55 4.21
C TYR A 35 -3.31 9.52 3.78
N VAL A 36 -3.65 10.34 2.78
CA VAL A 36 -4.98 10.35 2.16
C VAL A 36 -4.82 9.81 0.76
N ARG A 37 -5.61 8.80 0.39
CA ARG A 37 -5.70 8.31 -0.99
C ARG A 37 -7.08 8.59 -1.53
N VAL A 38 -7.14 9.18 -2.70
CA VAL A 38 -8.39 9.50 -3.39
C VAL A 38 -8.45 8.69 -4.67
N LYS A 39 -9.54 7.94 -4.87
CA LYS A 39 -9.73 7.15 -6.09
C LYS A 39 -10.39 7.99 -7.17
N ARG A 40 -9.83 7.97 -8.37
CA ARG A 40 -10.41 8.59 -9.55
C ARG A 40 -10.26 7.65 -10.73
N ASP A 41 -11.36 7.41 -11.42
CA ASP A 41 -11.46 6.38 -12.45
C ASP A 41 -10.91 5.04 -11.92
N SER A 42 -9.81 4.56 -12.50
CA SER A 42 -9.16 3.31 -12.13
C SER A 42 -7.94 3.48 -11.21
N PHE A 43 -7.54 4.71 -10.88
CA PHE A 43 -6.30 4.99 -10.17
C PHE A 43 -6.52 5.61 -8.80
N TRP A 44 -5.55 5.37 -7.91
CA TRP A 44 -5.46 6.01 -6.61
C TRP A 44 -4.40 7.10 -6.64
N TYR A 45 -4.72 8.23 -6.00
CA TYR A 45 -3.85 9.39 -5.90
C TYR A 45 -3.52 9.63 -4.43
N GLY A 46 -2.24 9.63 -4.10
CA GLY A 46 -1.74 9.67 -2.72
C GLY A 46 -1.28 11.07 -2.32
N LEU A 47 -1.75 11.51 -1.14
CA LEU A 47 -1.37 12.75 -0.49
C LEU A 47 -0.78 12.41 0.88
N ARG A 48 0.37 13.00 1.23
CA ARG A 48 0.97 12.89 2.56
C ARG A 48 0.97 14.25 3.25
N ILE A 49 0.31 14.34 4.39
CA ILE A 49 0.28 15.54 5.24
C ILE A 49 1.11 15.25 6.48
N ALA A 50 2.16 16.04 6.71
CA ALA A 50 3.11 15.82 7.80
C ALA A 50 3.80 17.12 8.22
N SER A 51 4.45 17.10 9.37
CA SER A 51 5.30 18.19 9.86
C SER A 51 6.77 18.07 9.51
N HIS A 52 7.14 17.00 8.81
CA HIS A 52 8.52 16.70 8.47
C HIS A 52 8.63 15.93 7.15
N GLU A 53 9.84 15.95 6.60
CA GLU A 53 10.23 15.19 5.41
C GLU A 53 10.05 13.67 5.60
N PRO A 54 9.83 12.91 4.51
CA PRO A 54 9.62 11.48 4.58
C PRO A 54 10.88 10.73 5.04
N HIS A 55 10.75 9.92 6.09
CA HIS A 55 11.83 9.03 6.56
C HIS A 55 12.01 7.76 5.70
N HIS A 56 10.96 7.36 4.99
CA HIS A 56 10.94 6.15 4.15
C HIS A 56 10.70 6.53 2.71
N VAL A 57 11.41 5.88 1.77
CA VAL A 57 11.32 6.16 0.33
C VAL A 57 9.87 6.07 -0.18
N CYS A 58 9.11 5.05 0.25
CA CYS A 58 7.72 4.90 -0.20
C CYS A 58 6.79 6.04 0.24
N SER A 59 7.18 6.81 1.26
CA SER A 59 6.40 7.98 1.70
C SER A 59 6.58 9.16 0.75
N ALA A 60 7.70 9.23 0.04
CA ALA A 60 7.98 10.25 -0.97
C ALA A 60 7.19 10.01 -2.28
N ASP A 61 6.63 8.82 -2.47
CA ASP A 61 5.79 8.48 -3.63
C ASP A 61 4.42 9.20 -3.60
N CYS A 62 4.04 9.80 -2.47
CA CYS A 62 2.83 10.62 -2.36
C CYS A 62 3.14 12.09 -2.67
N GLU A 63 2.12 12.87 -3.03
CA GLU A 63 2.26 14.32 -3.06
C GLU A 63 2.43 14.87 -1.63
N GLN A 64 3.47 15.66 -1.40
CA GLN A 64 3.85 16.12 -0.05
C GLN A 64 3.18 17.44 0.34
N PHE A 65 2.61 17.46 1.55
CA PHE A 65 2.06 18.64 2.23
C PHE A 65 2.73 18.79 3.59
N LEU A 66 3.81 19.57 3.61
CA LEU A 66 4.57 19.88 4.82
C LEU A 66 3.97 21.10 5.51
N VAL A 67 3.50 20.93 6.74
CA VAL A 67 2.88 21.98 7.56
C VAL A 67 3.31 21.84 9.02
N PRO A 68 3.41 22.93 9.80
CA PRO A 68 3.67 22.82 11.24
C PRO A 68 2.68 21.89 11.93
N GLN A 69 3.07 21.19 13.00
CA GLN A 69 2.14 20.32 13.74
C GLN A 69 0.96 21.12 14.30
N GLU A 70 1.25 22.30 14.85
CA GLU A 70 0.26 23.21 15.38
C GLU A 70 0.44 24.62 14.82
N VAL A 71 -0.67 25.33 14.63
CA VAL A 71 -0.71 26.74 14.25
C VAL A 71 -1.60 27.54 15.21
N ALA A 72 -1.43 28.87 15.23
CA ALA A 72 -2.24 29.73 16.09
C ALA A 72 -3.64 29.97 15.47
N SER A 73 -3.75 30.02 14.14
CA SER A 73 -4.99 30.22 13.39
C SER A 73 -5.05 29.40 12.10
N VAL A 74 -6.26 29.00 11.68
CA VAL A 74 -6.49 28.32 10.38
C VAL A 74 -6.11 29.18 9.18
N THR A 75 -6.10 30.50 9.32
CA THR A 75 -5.72 31.43 8.25
C THR A 75 -4.26 31.24 7.81
N GLU A 76 -3.39 30.76 8.71
CA GLU A 76 -2.00 30.41 8.39
C GLU A 76 -1.90 29.21 7.44
N LEU A 77 -2.94 28.36 7.38
CA LEU A 77 -2.99 27.17 6.53
C LEU A 77 -3.65 27.43 5.17
N ALA A 78 -4.10 28.66 4.87
CA ALA A 78 -4.92 28.95 3.70
C ALA A 78 -4.26 28.53 2.37
N ALA A 79 -2.95 28.76 2.22
CA ALA A 79 -2.22 28.36 1.03
C ALA A 79 -2.12 26.83 0.89
N ALA A 80 -1.81 26.13 1.98
CA ALA A 80 -1.74 24.67 2.02
C ALA A 80 -3.10 24.03 1.76
N GLU A 81 -4.16 24.60 2.34
CA GLU A 81 -5.54 24.18 2.15
C GLU A 81 -5.97 24.32 0.69
N SER A 82 -5.69 25.47 0.07
CA SER A 82 -6.02 25.72 -1.34
C SER A 82 -5.33 24.71 -2.26
N ARG A 83 -4.01 24.51 -2.07
CA ARG A 83 -3.25 23.52 -2.83
C ARG A 83 -3.77 22.10 -2.60
N LEU A 84 -4.15 21.75 -1.37
CA LEU A 84 -4.66 20.43 -1.03
C LEU A 84 -5.99 20.14 -1.72
N LYS A 85 -6.92 21.09 -1.72
CA LYS A 85 -8.20 20.96 -2.43
C LYS A 85 -7.97 20.76 -3.92
N GLN A 86 -7.06 21.54 -4.51
CA GLN A 86 -6.67 21.36 -5.91
C GLN A 86 -6.10 19.96 -6.16
N ALA A 87 -5.19 19.46 -5.31
CA ALA A 87 -4.62 18.13 -5.46
C ALA A 87 -5.66 17.00 -5.32
N VAL A 88 -6.65 17.14 -4.43
CA VAL A 88 -7.78 16.19 -4.29
C VAL A 88 -8.59 16.10 -5.59
N VAL A 89 -8.92 17.25 -6.19
CA VAL A 89 -9.79 17.32 -7.37
C VAL A 89 -9.04 17.12 -8.69
N ALA A 90 -7.79 17.57 -8.79
CA ALA A 90 -6.97 17.44 -10.00
C ALA A 90 -6.20 16.12 -10.03
N GLY A 91 -6.01 15.46 -8.88
CA GLY A 91 -5.19 14.27 -8.73
C GLY A 91 -3.72 14.64 -8.67
N GLY A 92 -3.00 14.03 -7.74
CA GLY A 92 -1.56 14.22 -7.55
C GLY A 92 -0.73 13.05 -8.07
N GLN A 93 0.16 12.57 -7.21
CA GLN A 93 0.97 11.37 -7.44
C GLN A 93 0.11 10.11 -7.39
N VAL A 94 0.32 9.21 -8.36
CA VAL A 94 -0.37 7.93 -8.41
C VAL A 94 0.28 6.96 -7.44
N VAL A 95 -0.54 6.27 -6.68
CA VAL A 95 -0.11 5.28 -5.70
C VAL A 95 -0.94 4.02 -5.84
N ALA A 96 -0.48 2.93 -5.23
CA ALA A 96 -1.29 1.73 -5.10
C ALA A 96 -2.43 1.93 -4.09
N GLY A 97 -3.54 1.22 -4.31
CA GLY A 97 -4.67 1.23 -3.37
C GLY A 97 -4.34 0.52 -2.05
N GLY A 98 -4.97 0.93 -0.95
CA GLY A 98 -4.70 0.36 0.38
C GLY A 98 -4.95 -1.15 0.43
N GLY A 99 -6.02 -1.62 -0.21
CA GLY A 99 -6.32 -3.06 -0.32
C GLY A 99 -5.27 -3.87 -1.06
N GLU A 100 -4.72 -3.34 -2.16
CA GLU A 100 -3.63 -4.00 -2.92
C GLU A 100 -2.35 -4.09 -2.09
N VAL A 101 -1.99 -2.99 -1.41
CA VAL A 101 -0.83 -2.95 -0.51
C VAL A 101 -1.00 -3.95 0.63
N ALA A 102 -2.16 -3.99 1.29
CA ALA A 102 -2.42 -4.92 2.38
C ALA A 102 -2.32 -6.39 1.92
N ALA A 103 -2.88 -6.71 0.75
CA ALA A 103 -2.79 -8.05 0.16
C ALA A 103 -1.34 -8.45 -0.13
N ALA A 104 -0.54 -7.55 -0.73
CA ALA A 104 0.86 -7.82 -1.05
C ALA A 104 1.75 -7.98 0.19
N LEU A 105 1.51 -7.20 1.24
CA LEU A 105 2.21 -7.35 2.52
C LEU A 105 1.88 -8.70 3.17
N LEU A 106 0.61 -9.10 3.18
CA LEU A 106 0.19 -10.40 3.70
C LEU A 106 0.82 -11.56 2.91
N GLU A 107 0.85 -11.44 1.58
CA GLU A 107 1.48 -12.43 0.71
C GLU A 107 2.98 -12.56 0.97
N GLU A 108 3.68 -11.44 1.20
CA GLU A 108 5.09 -11.51 1.58
C GLU A 108 5.30 -12.20 2.93
N VAL A 109 4.46 -11.90 3.94
CA VAL A 109 4.51 -12.58 5.25
C VAL A 109 4.34 -14.08 5.08
N ARG A 110 3.37 -14.53 4.27
CA ARG A 110 3.16 -15.95 3.95
C ARG A 110 4.38 -16.56 3.29
N ARG A 111 4.89 -15.91 2.25
CA ARG A 111 6.07 -16.38 1.51
C ARG A 111 7.31 -16.52 2.39
N GLN A 112 7.55 -15.57 3.29
CA GLN A 112 8.68 -15.64 4.22
C GLN A 112 8.49 -16.76 5.24
N ARG A 113 7.27 -16.95 5.74
CA ARG A 113 6.93 -18.05 6.66
C ARG A 113 7.14 -19.40 6.01
N ASP A 114 6.67 -19.58 4.78
CA ASP A 114 6.83 -20.83 4.03
C ASP A 114 8.31 -21.13 3.75
N ARG A 115 9.17 -20.13 3.69
CA ARG A 115 10.62 -20.32 3.50
C ARG A 115 11.36 -20.68 4.79
N GLN A 116 10.73 -20.54 5.96
CA GLN A 116 11.37 -20.90 7.21
C GLN A 116 11.50 -22.41 7.31
N ARG A 117 12.75 -22.87 7.43
CA ARG A 117 13.08 -24.26 7.70
C ARG A 117 13.54 -24.37 9.14
N GLN A 118 13.02 -25.35 9.85
CA GLN A 118 13.42 -25.63 11.23
C GLN A 118 14.02 -27.02 11.32
N SER A 119 15.20 -27.11 11.91
CA SER A 119 15.86 -28.38 12.20
C SER A 119 15.20 -29.04 13.40
N GLY A 120 14.80 -30.31 13.24
CA GLY A 120 14.44 -31.19 14.34
C GLY A 120 15.66 -31.91 14.92
N GLU A 121 15.46 -32.58 16.06
CA GLU A 121 16.54 -33.24 16.83
C GLU A 121 17.32 -34.32 16.05
N SER A 122 16.73 -34.91 15.00
CA SER A 122 17.36 -35.93 14.15
C SER A 122 18.03 -35.37 12.89
N GLY A 123 18.19 -34.05 12.79
CA GLY A 123 18.62 -33.38 11.55
C GLY A 123 17.52 -33.28 10.49
N THR A 124 16.31 -33.75 10.80
CA THR A 124 15.15 -33.62 9.92
C THR A 124 14.78 -32.15 9.74
N LEU A 125 14.62 -31.71 8.50
CA LEU A 125 14.14 -30.36 8.19
C LEU A 125 12.62 -30.32 8.06
N TRP A 126 12.02 -29.38 8.78
CA TRP A 126 10.58 -29.12 8.78
C TRP A 126 10.28 -27.76 8.16
N GLN A 127 9.14 -27.66 7.50
CA GLN A 127 8.64 -26.43 6.89
C GLN A 127 7.13 -26.34 7.12
N TRP A 128 6.62 -25.14 7.40
CA TRP A 128 5.19 -24.90 7.42
C TRP A 128 4.71 -24.53 6.02
N GLU A 129 3.57 -25.05 5.60
CA GLU A 129 2.92 -24.72 4.34
C GLU A 129 1.43 -24.43 4.60
N GLU A 130 0.90 -23.36 4.01
CA GLU A 130 -0.53 -23.07 4.05
C GLU A 130 -1.27 -23.94 3.01
N GLN A 131 -2.20 -24.78 3.46
CA GLN A 131 -3.11 -25.54 2.60
C GLN A 131 -4.55 -25.28 2.98
N LYS A 132 -5.34 -24.71 2.06
CA LYS A 132 -6.80 -24.46 2.24
C LYS A 132 -7.13 -23.73 3.56
N LEU A 133 -6.37 -22.68 3.89
CA LEU A 133 -6.51 -21.88 5.12
C LEU A 133 -6.12 -22.60 6.42
N ALA A 134 -5.53 -23.80 6.33
CA ALA A 134 -4.94 -24.51 7.46
C ALA A 134 -3.43 -24.63 7.27
N TRP A 135 -2.67 -24.43 8.35
CA TRP A 135 -1.22 -24.60 8.34
C TRP A 135 -0.87 -26.06 8.58
N ARG A 136 -0.04 -26.61 7.71
CA ARG A 136 0.46 -27.98 7.82
C ARG A 136 1.97 -27.96 7.93
N LEU A 137 2.48 -28.73 8.88
CA LEU A 137 3.90 -28.99 8.99
C LEU A 137 4.26 -30.13 8.03
N ILE A 138 5.16 -29.86 7.10
CA ILE A 138 5.66 -30.82 6.12
C ILE A 138 7.13 -31.13 6.39
N ARG A 139 7.52 -32.37 6.13
CA ARG A 139 8.93 -32.78 6.15
C ARG A 139 9.57 -32.43 4.81
N VAL A 140 10.68 -31.68 4.84
CA VAL A 140 11.36 -31.19 3.63
C VAL A 140 12.05 -32.33 2.88
N GLU A 141 12.57 -33.31 3.60
CA GLU A 141 13.04 -34.58 3.03
C GLU A 141 11.85 -35.53 2.83
N GLY A 142 11.51 -35.82 1.57
CA GLY A 142 10.49 -36.81 1.23
C GLY A 142 9.06 -36.30 1.02
N ARG A 143 8.78 -34.99 1.16
CA ARG A 143 7.49 -34.31 0.82
C ARG A 143 6.19 -35.08 1.14
N GLU A 144 6.18 -35.91 2.17
CA GLU A 144 4.96 -36.55 2.63
C GLU A 144 4.29 -35.64 3.67
N PRO A 145 3.08 -35.11 3.38
CA PRO A 145 2.32 -34.37 4.37
C PRO A 145 1.90 -35.32 5.49
N LEU A 146 2.09 -34.90 6.74
CA LEU A 146 1.65 -35.71 7.88
C LEU A 146 0.10 -35.78 7.91
N PRO A 147 -0.47 -36.96 8.20
CA PRO A 147 -1.90 -37.11 8.42
C PRO A 147 -2.39 -36.16 9.53
N ALA A 148 -3.59 -35.58 9.35
CA ALA A 148 -4.16 -34.61 10.29
C ALA A 148 -4.46 -35.19 11.69
N ASP A 149 -4.55 -36.52 11.78
CA ASP A 149 -4.88 -37.33 12.95
C ASP A 149 -3.64 -37.94 13.64
N HIS A 150 -2.44 -37.74 13.11
CA HIS A 150 -1.22 -38.23 13.73
C HIS A 150 -0.90 -37.49 15.04
N GLN A 151 -1.23 -38.13 16.17
CA GLN A 151 -0.70 -37.78 17.49
C GLN A 151 0.77 -38.21 17.57
N VAL A 152 1.65 -37.38 17.01
CA VAL A 152 3.10 -37.56 17.16
C VAL A 152 3.52 -36.99 18.51
N HIS A 153 4.32 -37.75 19.27
CA HIS A 153 4.79 -37.41 20.61
C HIS A 153 5.26 -35.95 20.74
N ALA A 154 4.71 -35.27 21.74
CA ALA A 154 4.73 -33.82 21.96
C ALA A 154 6.11 -33.15 22.18
N GLY A 155 7.23 -33.87 22.07
CA GLY A 155 8.57 -33.31 22.35
C GLY A 155 9.20 -32.53 21.19
N ASN A 156 8.99 -32.95 19.94
CA ASN A 156 10.01 -32.74 18.88
C ASN A 156 9.52 -32.05 17.60
N ARG A 157 8.38 -31.35 17.63
CA ARG A 157 7.88 -30.55 16.50
C ARG A 157 7.62 -29.11 16.90
N PRO A 158 7.77 -28.14 15.98
CA PRO A 158 7.28 -26.79 16.20
C PRO A 158 5.77 -26.85 16.47
N ASN A 159 5.32 -26.26 17.58
CA ASN A 159 3.91 -26.32 17.99
C ASN A 159 3.06 -25.21 17.34
N ALA A 160 3.70 -24.26 16.66
CA ALA A 160 3.03 -23.18 15.95
C ALA A 160 3.87 -22.73 14.73
N PRO A 161 3.22 -22.21 13.67
CA PRO A 161 3.94 -21.53 12.59
C PRO A 161 4.73 -20.34 13.14
N PRO A 162 5.91 -20.03 12.58
CA PRO A 162 6.72 -18.92 13.06
C PRO A 162 5.98 -17.60 12.87
N GLU A 163 6.07 -16.73 13.87
CA GLU A 163 5.60 -15.37 13.76
C GLU A 163 6.56 -14.60 12.85
N ILE A 164 6.11 -14.28 11.65
CA ILE A 164 6.86 -13.45 10.71
C ILE A 164 6.29 -12.04 10.75
N ARG A 165 7.18 -11.08 10.96
CA ARG A 165 6.88 -9.66 10.88
C ARG A 165 7.83 -9.05 9.86
N LEU A 166 7.27 -8.42 8.85
CA LEU A 166 8.07 -7.65 7.89
C LEU A 166 8.69 -6.46 8.61
N THR A 167 9.98 -6.26 8.38
CA THR A 167 10.68 -5.05 8.80
C THR A 167 10.07 -3.82 8.12
N PRO A 168 10.20 -2.61 8.71
CA PRO A 168 9.74 -1.38 8.05
C PRO A 168 10.34 -1.19 6.64
N SER A 169 11.59 -1.62 6.44
CA SER A 169 12.28 -1.56 5.15
C SER A 169 11.61 -2.45 4.10
N GLU A 170 11.25 -3.69 4.45
CA GLU A 170 10.55 -4.60 3.53
C GLU A 170 9.15 -4.09 3.18
N GLN A 171 8.42 -3.58 4.17
CA GLN A 171 7.11 -2.97 3.92
C GLN A 171 7.22 -1.75 2.99
N CYS A 172 8.25 -0.92 3.20
CA CYS A 172 8.56 0.23 2.33
C CYS A 172 8.88 -0.21 0.90
N ALA A 173 9.73 -1.23 0.73
CA ALA A 173 10.10 -1.74 -0.59
C ALA A 173 8.89 -2.28 -1.37
N ILE A 174 7.98 -3.00 -0.69
CA ILE A 174 6.74 -3.49 -1.30
C ILE A 174 5.86 -2.33 -1.76
N ARG A 175 5.62 -1.35 -0.88
CA ARG A 175 4.81 -0.16 -1.22
C ARG A 175 5.38 0.59 -2.41
N HIS A 176 6.69 0.85 -2.40
CA HIS A 176 7.36 1.58 -3.47
C HIS A 176 7.22 0.87 -4.83
N ARG A 177 7.44 -0.45 -4.86
CA ARG A 177 7.26 -1.25 -6.07
C ARG A 177 5.81 -1.19 -6.60
N LEU A 178 4.82 -1.22 -5.71
CA LEU A 178 3.41 -1.14 -6.12
C LEU A 178 3.03 0.26 -6.61
N ASN A 179 3.51 1.31 -5.95
CA ASN A 179 3.30 2.69 -6.40
C ASN A 179 3.88 2.91 -7.80
N PHE A 180 5.10 2.43 -8.03
CA PHE A 180 5.75 2.51 -9.34
C PHE A 180 4.96 1.77 -10.43
N ARG A 181 4.47 0.56 -10.12
CA ARG A 181 3.58 -0.18 -11.03
C ARG A 181 2.28 0.58 -11.32
N ALA A 182 1.67 1.20 -10.32
CA ALA A 182 0.45 1.98 -10.49
C ALA A 182 0.69 3.21 -11.37
N ALA A 183 1.82 3.90 -11.18
CA ALA A 183 2.23 5.03 -12.02
C ALA A 183 2.40 4.60 -13.49
N TRP A 184 3.11 3.50 -13.75
CA TRP A 184 3.27 2.95 -15.10
C TRP A 184 1.93 2.57 -15.75
N ALA A 185 1.02 1.92 -15.01
CA ALA A 185 -0.30 1.57 -15.55
C ALA A 185 -1.10 2.81 -15.99
N ARG A 186 -0.95 3.94 -15.29
CA ARG A 186 -1.57 5.21 -15.71
C ARG A 186 -0.93 5.76 -16.97
N GLU A 187 0.39 5.75 -17.06
CA GLU A 187 1.11 6.22 -18.25
C GLU A 187 0.71 5.42 -19.49
N GLU A 188 0.61 4.09 -19.39
CA GLU A 188 0.12 3.23 -20.47
C GLU A 188 -1.31 3.58 -20.89
N GLN A 189 -2.22 3.80 -19.93
CA GLN A 189 -3.59 4.19 -20.24
C GLN A 189 -3.67 5.55 -20.95
N LEU A 190 -2.84 6.52 -20.53
CA LEU A 190 -2.78 7.84 -21.15
C LEU A 190 -2.20 7.77 -22.58
N ALA A 191 -1.14 6.98 -22.77
CA ALA A 191 -0.53 6.76 -24.08
C ALA A 191 -1.54 6.11 -25.05
N TRP A 192 -2.25 5.08 -24.59
CA TRP A 192 -3.31 4.42 -25.35
C TRP A 192 -4.43 5.39 -25.73
N SER A 193 -4.94 6.15 -24.75
CA SER A 193 -6.01 7.14 -24.97
C SER A 193 -5.63 8.21 -25.98
N THR A 194 -4.35 8.60 -25.99
CA THR A 194 -3.80 9.58 -26.94
C THR A 194 -3.71 8.98 -28.34
N ALA A 195 -3.18 7.76 -28.47
CA ALA A 195 -3.07 7.07 -29.75
C ALA A 195 -4.44 6.86 -30.42
N VAL A 196 -5.46 6.46 -29.64
CA VAL A 196 -6.84 6.28 -30.15
C VAL A 196 -7.43 7.62 -30.65
N ARG A 197 -7.19 8.72 -29.94
CA ARG A 197 -7.67 10.05 -30.35
C ARG A 197 -7.03 10.52 -31.65
N VAL A 198 -5.73 10.28 -31.82
CA VAL A 198 -5.02 10.63 -33.06
C VAL A 198 -5.55 9.81 -34.25
N ALA A 199 -5.69 8.50 -34.09
CA ALA A 199 -6.23 7.63 -35.14
C ALA A 199 -7.66 8.04 -35.55
N SER A 200 -8.50 8.40 -34.58
CA SER A 200 -9.89 8.84 -34.84
C SER A 200 -9.98 10.20 -35.54
N ALA A 201 -8.94 11.05 -35.41
CA ALA A 201 -8.89 12.35 -36.09
C ALA A 201 -8.47 12.21 -37.56
N ASP A 202 -7.62 11.24 -37.89
CA ASP A 202 -7.15 10.99 -39.26
C ASP A 202 -8.22 10.30 -40.13
N GLU A 203 -9.10 9.48 -39.54
CA GLU A 203 -10.23 8.87 -40.25
C GLU A 203 -11.37 9.87 -40.56
N GLY A 204 -11.34 11.05 -39.95
CA GLY A 204 -12.22 12.19 -40.25
C GLY A 204 -11.78 13.06 -41.44
N GLY A 205 -10.88 12.55 -42.29
CA GLY A 205 -10.42 13.24 -43.50
C GLY A 205 -11.58 13.76 -44.36
N PRO A 206 -11.42 14.91 -45.03
CA PRO A 206 -12.50 15.66 -45.65
C PRO A 206 -13.09 14.89 -46.84
N ASN A 207 -14.18 14.16 -46.62
CA ASN A 207 -15.15 13.89 -47.68
C ASN A 207 -15.99 15.18 -47.82
N ALA A 208 -15.80 15.94 -48.90
CA ALA A 208 -16.14 15.65 -50.30
C ALA A 208 -17.55 16.16 -50.62
#